data_AF-A0A7S2CQY3-F1
#
_entry.id   AF-A0A7S2CQY3-F1
#
_cell.length_a   1.000
_cell.length_b   1.000
_cell.length_c   1.000
_cell.angle_alpha   90.00
_cell.angle_beta   90.00
_cell.angle_gamma   90.00
#
_symmetry.space_group_name_H-M   'P 1'
#
loop_
_entity.id
_entity.type
_entity.pdbx_description
1 polymer ?
#
loop_
_entity_poly.entity_id
_entity_poly.type
_entity_poly.pdbx_seq_one_letter_code
_entity_poly.pdbx_strand_id
1 'polypeptide(L)'
;GGEGPAAAPSEADTEAMAEMQKQLEEARNALANADNSGPKDNSQQEELEKQREQYAKRGISLMEFESNTAKPHFVNLDEDPFRSKRFLYILKEAETTTFGPKCDCSPPSFSLKRDHCSVEPFDDGSFILIGGAGDTFLNGKYVGNGERVALAPYDWVAMGTEMMLFSTPGKNPDAEPDMDSVFEAFQEAVETRATAGGGGEGGGGGEDAAMAKRIEELEKANASLQQTNSTEAEDVDTMDVAAIVPVYKRCKEVAQLCKELDRDMLRFDPALAKNPDTKKINVTIKVKNTQNNEEISLTEDQFRAAASVLSDEKFKLDMALQNDDFYETPEQHDPINVMYDNNCFHLGSATMFPEYLVYCLDTDEGDFNCEAKRSVSPYDVVGTVEHMWVLLSGENAEEGEGEIPEINDPSELIGKPWTGKLTIKRAFDLPVMVDQAYVTYEFFGSNGREQFTTNQMEEGITHAPVLDYSFVHHVPVVTQEFVDFLGSPIPLQLYVSPAVDSKALRKARPVSTSNQTIRRALMGDDAGAGSDPFVRASELEKENAFLKSELSNKDKEILALKAEIYKLKNEAASGGGCAG
;
A
#
# COMPACT_ATOMS: atom_id res chain seq x y z
N GLY A 1 -16.46 -29.39 32.00
CA GLY A 1 -17.04 -28.54 30.97
C GLY A 1 -16.34 -28.91 29.69
N GLY A 2 -17.08 -29.38 28.69
CA GLY A 2 -16.51 -29.82 27.43
C GLY A 2 -16.14 -28.61 26.57
N GLU A 3 -14.91 -28.62 26.07
CA GLU A 3 -14.42 -27.76 25.01
C GLU A 3 -15.05 -28.23 23.69
N GLY A 4 -15.76 -27.32 23.00
CA GLY A 4 -16.27 -27.57 21.66
C GLY A 4 -15.14 -27.51 20.63
N PRO A 5 -15.13 -28.38 19.61
CA PRO A 5 -14.08 -28.39 18.59
C PRO A 5 -14.25 -27.19 17.65
N ALA A 6 -13.11 -26.58 17.28
CA ALA A 6 -13.04 -25.61 16.19
C ALA A 6 -13.60 -26.25 14.91
N ALA A 7 -14.51 -25.55 14.24
CA ALA A 7 -15.11 -26.00 12.99
C ALA A 7 -14.01 -26.10 11.92
N ALA A 8 -13.81 -27.30 11.39
CA ALA A 8 -13.01 -27.52 10.21
C ALA A 8 -13.65 -26.79 9.01
N PRO A 9 -12.86 -26.26 8.06
CA PRO A 9 -13.38 -25.65 6.84
C PRO A 9 -14.29 -26.65 6.13
N SER A 10 -15.44 -26.18 5.64
CA SER A 10 -16.44 -27.05 5.03
C SER A 10 -15.88 -27.63 3.73
N GLU A 11 -16.26 -28.87 3.38
CA GLU A 11 -15.81 -29.53 2.13
C GLU A 11 -16.11 -28.68 0.88
N ALA A 12 -17.15 -27.83 0.95
CA ALA A 12 -17.53 -26.90 -0.11
C ALA A 12 -16.51 -25.75 -0.31
N ASP A 13 -15.86 -25.28 0.75
CA ASP A 13 -14.83 -24.22 0.67
C ASP A 13 -13.52 -24.76 0.09
N THR A 14 -13.20 -26.02 0.40
CA THR A 14 -12.05 -26.72 -0.20
C THR A 14 -12.26 -27.06 -1.67
N GLU A 15 -13.50 -27.39 -2.08
CA GLU A 15 -13.83 -27.64 -3.49
C GLU A 15 -13.83 -26.33 -4.31
N ALA A 16 -14.33 -25.23 -3.76
CA ALA A 16 -14.31 -23.92 -4.42
C ALA A 16 -12.88 -23.39 -4.65
N MET A 17 -11.97 -23.57 -3.67
CA MET A 17 -10.56 -23.21 -3.84
C MET A 17 -9.82 -24.11 -4.84
N ALA A 18 -10.10 -25.41 -4.84
CA ALA A 18 -9.50 -26.33 -5.81
C ALA A 18 -9.99 -26.02 -7.24
N GLU A 19 -11.26 -25.66 -7.41
CA GLU A 19 -11.83 -25.28 -8.70
C GLU A 19 -11.30 -23.92 -9.18
N MET A 20 -11.08 -22.95 -8.28
CA MET A 20 -10.46 -21.67 -8.61
C MET A 20 -8.97 -21.80 -8.97
N GLN A 21 -8.20 -22.62 -8.25
CA GLN A 21 -6.81 -22.93 -8.58
C GLN A 21 -6.70 -23.63 -9.94
N LYS A 22 -7.62 -24.56 -10.22
CA LYS A 22 -7.69 -25.24 -11.51
C LYS A 22 -8.06 -24.28 -12.64
N GLN A 23 -8.99 -23.35 -12.43
CA GLN A 23 -9.33 -22.32 -13.41
C GLN A 23 -8.18 -21.34 -13.66
N LEU A 24 -7.40 -21.01 -12.64
CA LEU A 24 -6.17 -20.20 -12.76
C LEU A 24 -5.07 -20.92 -13.52
N GLU A 25 -4.91 -22.22 -13.30
CA GLU A 25 -3.92 -23.03 -14.01
C GLU A 25 -4.34 -23.34 -15.45
N GLU A 26 -5.64 -23.51 -15.71
CA GLU A 26 -6.22 -23.58 -17.05
C GLU A 26 -6.12 -22.23 -17.78
N ALA A 27 -6.31 -21.09 -17.09
CA ALA A 27 -6.10 -19.75 -17.65
C ALA A 27 -4.61 -19.49 -17.97
N ARG A 28 -3.70 -19.94 -17.10
CA ARG A 28 -2.25 -19.88 -17.30
C ARG A 28 -1.81 -20.76 -18.47
N ASN A 29 -2.38 -21.97 -18.59
CA ASN A 29 -2.14 -22.86 -19.73
C ASN A 29 -2.81 -22.36 -21.01
N ALA A 30 -3.93 -21.64 -20.94
CA ALA A 30 -4.57 -21.01 -22.08
C ALA A 30 -3.77 -19.81 -22.59
N LEU A 31 -3.17 -19.01 -21.69
CA LEU A 31 -2.20 -17.97 -22.07
C LEU A 31 -0.94 -18.57 -22.71
N ALA A 32 -0.41 -19.66 -22.15
CA ALA A 32 0.76 -20.35 -22.70
C ALA A 32 0.47 -21.04 -24.06
N ASN A 33 -0.76 -21.48 -24.31
CA ASN A 33 -1.16 -22.12 -25.56
C ASN A 33 -1.70 -21.15 -26.63
N ALA A 34 -2.09 -19.93 -26.26
CA ALA A 34 -2.39 -18.84 -27.20
C ALA A 34 -1.12 -18.35 -27.95
N ASP A 35 0.06 -18.77 -27.50
CA ASP A 35 1.38 -18.36 -27.97
C ASP A 35 1.91 -19.12 -29.21
N ASN A 36 1.03 -19.86 -29.91
CA ASN A 36 1.43 -20.74 -31.01
C ASN A 36 0.88 -20.38 -32.40
N SER A 37 0.45 -19.13 -32.61
CA SER A 37 0.16 -18.65 -33.97
C SER A 37 0.42 -17.15 -34.19
N GLY A 38 1.68 -16.75 -34.08
CA GLY A 38 2.18 -15.44 -34.50
C GLY A 38 3.71 -15.44 -34.64
N PRO A 39 4.31 -14.61 -35.50
CA PRO A 39 5.77 -14.52 -35.60
C PRO A 39 6.34 -14.05 -34.25
N LYS A 40 7.25 -14.84 -33.68
CA LYS A 40 7.88 -14.64 -32.36
C LYS A 40 8.31 -13.19 -32.15
N ASP A 41 7.81 -12.60 -31.08
CA ASP A 41 8.15 -11.26 -30.64
C ASP A 41 9.57 -11.27 -30.04
N ASN A 42 10.57 -11.01 -30.89
CA ASN A 42 11.99 -10.97 -30.52
C ASN A 42 12.28 -9.96 -29.39
N SER A 43 11.36 -9.00 -29.16
CA SER A 43 11.48 -7.92 -28.19
C SER A 43 11.40 -8.40 -26.73
N GLN A 44 10.46 -9.29 -26.39
CA GLN A 44 10.25 -9.75 -25.02
C GLN A 44 11.38 -10.65 -24.54
N GLN A 45 11.91 -11.50 -25.44
CA GLN A 45 13.03 -12.38 -25.12
C GLN A 45 14.34 -11.59 -24.94
N GLU A 46 14.55 -10.53 -25.73
CA GLU A 46 15.67 -9.59 -25.55
C GLU A 46 15.56 -8.80 -24.24
N GLU A 47 14.35 -8.43 -23.80
CA GLU A 47 14.12 -7.71 -22.55
C GLU A 47 14.36 -8.59 -21.32
N LEU A 48 13.92 -9.86 -21.36
CA LEU A 48 14.22 -10.86 -20.34
C LEU A 48 15.72 -11.16 -20.22
N GLU A 49 16.44 -11.29 -21.33
CA GLU A 49 17.88 -11.53 -21.31
C GLU A 49 18.65 -10.31 -20.77
N LYS A 50 18.24 -9.09 -21.15
CA LYS A 50 18.79 -7.86 -20.57
C LYS A 50 18.57 -7.79 -19.06
N GLN A 51 17.36 -8.12 -18.62
CA GLN A 51 17.04 -8.16 -17.19
C GLN A 51 17.98 -9.14 -16.47
N ARG A 52 18.12 -10.36 -16.99
CA ARG A 52 19.04 -11.37 -16.47
C ARG A 52 20.48 -10.85 -16.36
N GLU A 53 21.00 -10.22 -17.42
CA GLU A 53 22.35 -9.64 -17.41
C GLU A 53 22.51 -8.52 -16.37
N GLN A 54 21.50 -7.66 -16.19
CA GLN A 54 21.51 -6.59 -15.21
C GLN A 54 21.55 -7.11 -13.77
N TYR A 55 20.70 -8.09 -13.43
CA TYR A 55 20.71 -8.74 -12.11
C TYR A 55 22.03 -9.50 -11.86
N ALA A 56 22.58 -10.17 -12.88
CA ALA A 56 23.83 -10.91 -12.76
C ALA A 56 25.02 -10.00 -12.38
N LYS A 57 25.04 -8.73 -12.83
CA LYS A 57 26.07 -7.75 -12.42
C LYS A 57 26.07 -7.46 -10.91
N ARG A 58 24.98 -7.77 -10.21
CA ARG A 58 24.82 -7.65 -8.76
C ARG A 58 24.96 -8.97 -8.01
N GLY A 59 25.37 -10.04 -8.68
CA GLY A 59 25.41 -11.37 -8.09
C GLY A 59 24.02 -11.93 -7.76
N ILE A 60 23.00 -11.50 -8.51
CA ILE A 60 21.62 -11.99 -8.39
C ILE A 60 21.30 -12.84 -9.62
N SER A 61 20.90 -14.08 -9.36
CA SER A 61 20.36 -14.99 -10.35
C SER A 61 18.83 -15.02 -10.27
N LEU A 62 18.14 -15.12 -11.40
CA LEU A 62 16.69 -15.24 -11.44
C LEU A 62 16.28 -16.72 -11.40
N MET A 63 15.37 -17.09 -10.49
CA MET A 63 14.96 -18.49 -10.28
C MET A 63 14.39 -19.13 -11.55
N GLU A 64 13.69 -18.35 -12.38
CA GLU A 64 13.14 -18.82 -13.67
C GLU A 64 14.20 -19.42 -14.60
N PHE A 65 15.43 -18.91 -14.56
CA PHE A 65 16.54 -19.34 -15.42
C PHE A 65 17.46 -20.35 -14.75
N GLU A 66 17.48 -20.38 -13.41
CA GLU A 66 18.44 -21.18 -12.62
C GLU A 66 17.77 -22.12 -11.59
N SER A 67 16.51 -22.50 -11.83
CA SER A 67 15.69 -23.38 -10.99
C SER A 67 16.33 -24.74 -10.66
N ASN A 68 17.28 -25.21 -11.47
CA ASN A 68 17.99 -26.48 -11.29
C ASN A 68 19.44 -26.32 -10.82
N THR A 69 19.78 -25.20 -10.18
CA THR A 69 21.14 -25.03 -9.65
C THR A 69 21.45 -26.09 -8.60
N ALA A 70 22.62 -26.74 -8.74
CA ALA A 70 23.14 -27.69 -7.75
C ALA A 70 24.01 -27.02 -6.69
N LYS A 71 24.27 -25.71 -6.85
CA LYS A 71 25.17 -24.96 -5.97
C LYS A 71 24.44 -24.47 -4.73
N PRO A 72 25.13 -24.37 -3.58
CA PRO A 72 24.60 -23.71 -2.39
C PRO A 72 24.24 -22.25 -2.69
N HIS A 73 23.05 -21.82 -2.25
CA HIS A 73 22.53 -20.49 -2.56
C HIS A 73 21.55 -20.02 -1.49
N PHE A 74 21.31 -18.71 -1.45
CA PHE A 74 20.13 -18.17 -0.78
C PHE A 74 18.98 -17.98 -1.77
N VAL A 75 17.77 -18.22 -1.33
CA VAL A 75 16.52 -17.91 -2.03
C VAL A 75 15.84 -16.76 -1.30
N ASN A 76 15.41 -15.69 -1.98
CA ASN A 76 14.66 -14.63 -1.29
C ASN A 76 13.30 -15.14 -0.79
N LEU A 77 12.92 -14.71 0.41
CA LEU A 77 11.60 -14.92 0.99
C LEU A 77 10.90 -13.57 1.12
N ASP A 78 9.65 -13.51 0.68
CA ASP A 78 8.82 -12.33 0.75
C ASP A 78 7.41 -12.69 1.23
N GLU A 79 6.75 -11.74 1.92
CA GLU A 79 5.36 -11.91 2.35
C GLU A 79 4.41 -11.92 1.14
N ASP A 80 4.78 -11.24 0.05
CA ASP A 80 4.07 -11.33 -1.23
C ASP A 80 4.49 -12.61 -1.97
N PRO A 81 3.59 -13.60 -2.17
CA PRO A 81 3.90 -14.83 -2.89
C PRO A 81 4.37 -14.60 -4.33
N PHE A 82 4.01 -13.47 -4.95
CA PHE A 82 4.43 -13.10 -6.30
C PHE A 82 5.84 -12.50 -6.35
N ARG A 83 6.43 -12.14 -5.21
CA ARG A 83 7.80 -11.60 -5.08
C ARG A 83 8.75 -12.59 -4.40
N SER A 84 8.20 -13.47 -3.56
CA SER A 84 8.92 -14.54 -2.89
C SER A 84 9.51 -15.53 -3.90
N LYS A 85 10.68 -16.08 -3.61
CA LYS A 85 11.36 -17.12 -4.41
C LYS A 85 11.65 -16.73 -5.86
N ARG A 86 11.96 -15.46 -6.14
CA ARG A 86 12.34 -14.99 -7.49
C ARG A 86 13.85 -14.83 -7.68
N PHE A 87 14.56 -14.54 -6.61
CA PHE A 87 15.99 -14.25 -6.60
C PHE A 87 16.77 -15.37 -5.92
N LEU A 88 17.89 -15.72 -6.55
CA LEU A 88 18.87 -16.66 -6.08
C LEU A 88 20.20 -15.93 -5.90
N TYR A 89 20.85 -16.14 -4.77
CA TYR A 89 22.19 -15.63 -4.49
C TYR A 89 23.14 -16.81 -4.35
N ILE A 90 23.81 -17.16 -5.45
CA ILE A 90 24.69 -18.33 -5.49
C ILE A 90 25.96 -18.06 -4.71
N LEU A 91 26.27 -18.94 -3.75
CA LEU A 91 27.47 -18.82 -2.93
C LEU A 91 28.69 -19.37 -3.66
N LYS A 92 29.85 -18.75 -3.41
CA LYS A 92 31.14 -19.23 -3.91
C LYS A 92 31.59 -20.41 -3.06
N GLU A 93 32.01 -21.50 -3.70
CA GLU A 93 32.43 -22.72 -3.01
C GLU A 93 33.89 -22.69 -2.53
N ALA A 94 34.69 -21.74 -3.02
CA ALA A 94 36.13 -21.65 -2.74
C ALA A 94 36.57 -20.31 -2.10
N GLU A 95 35.69 -19.32 -2.09
CA GLU A 95 35.98 -17.97 -1.61
C GLU A 95 34.80 -17.45 -0.79
N THR A 96 35.05 -16.45 0.04
CA THR A 96 33.98 -15.75 0.76
C THR A 96 33.07 -15.00 -0.20
N THR A 97 31.76 -15.17 -0.07
CA THR A 97 30.74 -14.33 -0.72
C THR A 97 30.37 -13.18 0.22
N THR A 98 30.47 -11.94 -0.26
CA THR A 98 30.14 -10.73 0.50
C THR A 98 28.78 -10.16 0.09
N PHE A 99 27.99 -9.70 1.06
CA PHE A 99 26.66 -9.13 0.85
C PHE A 99 26.61 -7.64 1.19
N GLY A 100 25.98 -6.84 0.33
CA GLY A 100 25.79 -5.40 0.53
C GLY A 100 25.99 -4.58 -0.75
N PRO A 101 25.71 -3.27 -0.71
CA PRO A 101 25.93 -2.39 -1.85
C PRO A 101 27.40 -2.43 -2.30
N LYS A 102 27.60 -2.71 -3.59
CA LYS A 102 28.93 -2.85 -4.24
C LYS A 102 29.77 -4.06 -3.73
N CYS A 103 29.13 -5.08 -3.15
CA CYS A 103 29.74 -6.36 -2.77
C CYS A 103 29.48 -7.43 -3.86
N ASP A 104 29.85 -8.70 -3.59
CA ASP A 104 29.61 -9.82 -4.53
C ASP A 104 28.13 -10.01 -4.84
N CYS A 105 27.30 -9.96 -3.79
CA CYS A 105 25.85 -10.03 -3.88
C CYS A 105 25.25 -8.72 -3.33
N SER A 106 24.43 -8.03 -4.12
CA SER A 106 23.78 -6.77 -3.73
C SER A 106 22.25 -6.90 -3.81
N PRO A 107 21.61 -7.53 -2.80
CA PRO A 107 20.16 -7.65 -2.69
C PRO A 107 19.42 -6.31 -2.85
N PRO A 108 18.16 -6.33 -3.31
CA PRO A 108 17.40 -5.14 -3.65
C PRO A 108 16.80 -4.41 -2.43
N SER A 109 17.61 -4.21 -1.38
CA SER A 109 17.15 -3.51 -0.18
C SER A 109 18.08 -2.39 0.27
N PHE A 110 17.43 -1.35 0.78
CA PHE A 110 18.05 -0.11 1.23
C PHE A 110 18.58 -0.19 2.67
N SER A 111 18.11 -1.15 3.47
CA SER A 111 18.59 -1.35 4.84
C SER A 111 19.94 -2.09 4.86
N LEU A 112 20.39 -2.58 3.70
CA LEU A 112 21.72 -3.16 3.58
C LEU A 112 22.81 -2.08 3.61
N LYS A 113 23.81 -2.30 4.46
CA LYS A 113 25.02 -1.49 4.52
C LYS A 113 26.10 -2.14 3.65
N ARG A 114 27.10 -1.36 3.25
CA ARG A 114 28.29 -1.93 2.60
C ARG A 114 28.95 -2.93 3.56
N ASP A 115 29.33 -4.09 3.04
CA ASP A 115 29.87 -5.20 3.83
C ASP A 115 28.90 -5.60 4.96
N HIS A 116 27.62 -5.79 4.60
CA HIS A 116 26.52 -6.08 5.52
C HIS A 116 26.79 -7.36 6.32
N CYS A 117 27.11 -8.44 5.59
CA CYS A 117 27.55 -9.73 6.12
C CYS A 117 28.35 -10.47 5.04
N SER A 118 28.90 -11.62 5.39
CA SER A 118 29.59 -12.50 4.44
C SER A 118 29.38 -13.96 4.76
N VAL A 119 29.54 -14.82 3.75
CA VAL A 119 29.44 -16.27 3.90
C VAL A 119 30.71 -16.92 3.40
N GLU A 120 31.36 -17.69 4.26
CA GLU A 120 32.63 -18.36 3.99
C GLU A 120 32.41 -19.87 3.84
N PRO A 121 32.90 -20.50 2.75
CA PRO A 121 32.90 -21.95 2.63
C PRO A 121 33.96 -22.57 3.55
N PHE A 122 33.65 -23.75 4.09
CA PHE A 122 34.57 -24.54 4.91
C PHE A 122 34.98 -25.83 4.19
N ASP A 123 36.13 -26.41 4.55
CA ASP A 123 36.74 -27.55 3.85
C ASP A 123 35.85 -28.81 3.79
N ASP A 124 34.88 -28.93 4.69
CA ASP A 124 33.90 -30.04 4.74
C ASP A 124 32.66 -29.80 3.87
N GLY A 125 32.63 -28.70 3.13
CA GLY A 125 31.50 -28.28 2.30
C GLY A 125 30.32 -27.70 3.10
N SER A 126 30.55 -27.30 4.36
CA SER A 126 29.65 -26.44 5.13
C SER A 126 29.93 -24.96 4.87
N PHE A 127 29.02 -24.09 5.32
CA PHE A 127 29.14 -22.64 5.16
C PHE A 127 29.00 -21.95 6.52
N ILE A 128 29.73 -20.84 6.69
CA ILE A 128 29.72 -20.03 7.90
C ILE A 128 29.23 -18.64 7.54
N LEU A 129 28.15 -18.20 8.17
CA LEU A 129 27.69 -16.82 8.15
C LEU A 129 28.54 -15.98 9.10
N ILE A 130 29.00 -14.83 8.62
CA ILE A 130 29.80 -13.88 9.36
C ILE A 130 29.07 -12.54 9.37
N GLY A 131 28.70 -12.05 10.55
CA GLY A 131 28.06 -10.74 10.69
C GLY A 131 29.02 -9.62 10.31
N GLY A 132 28.50 -8.57 9.67
CA GLY A 132 29.29 -7.42 9.21
C GLY A 132 28.82 -6.10 9.81
N ALA A 133 28.77 -5.05 8.97
CA ALA A 133 28.34 -3.72 9.41
C ALA A 133 26.81 -3.59 9.58
N GLY A 134 26.06 -4.50 8.97
CA GLY A 134 24.60 -4.54 8.96
C GLY A 134 24.00 -5.35 10.09
N ASP A 135 22.70 -5.15 10.33
CA ASP A 135 21.94 -6.00 11.26
C ASP A 135 21.57 -7.30 10.55
N THR A 136 22.20 -8.39 10.97
CA THR A 136 22.00 -9.73 10.43
C THR A 136 21.38 -10.63 11.49
N PHE A 137 20.38 -11.41 11.10
CA PHE A 137 19.75 -12.41 11.97
C PHE A 137 19.78 -13.78 11.31
N LEU A 138 20.05 -14.81 12.10
CA LEU A 138 19.98 -16.21 11.70
C LEU A 138 18.97 -16.91 12.59
N ASN A 139 17.87 -17.41 12.03
CA ASN A 139 16.81 -18.07 12.79
C ASN A 139 16.35 -17.28 14.03
N GLY A 140 16.16 -15.96 13.87
CA GLY A 140 15.72 -15.03 14.93
C GLY A 140 16.82 -14.58 15.88
N LYS A 141 18.06 -15.07 15.71
CA LYS A 141 19.19 -14.67 16.56
C LYS A 141 20.06 -13.65 15.86
N TYR A 142 20.30 -12.54 16.52
CA TYR A 142 21.22 -11.51 16.03
C TYR A 142 22.64 -12.06 15.90
N VAL A 143 23.29 -11.78 14.78
CA VAL A 143 24.68 -12.13 14.49
C VAL A 143 25.50 -10.85 14.51
N GLY A 144 26.36 -10.69 15.51
CA GLY A 144 27.18 -9.50 15.70
C GLY A 144 28.28 -9.34 14.65
N ASN A 145 28.84 -8.14 14.55
CA ASN A 145 29.96 -7.86 13.66
C ASN A 145 31.16 -8.76 13.99
N GLY A 146 31.62 -9.54 13.00
CA GLY A 146 32.68 -10.53 13.12
C GLY A 146 32.27 -11.84 13.81
N GLU A 147 31.03 -11.95 14.30
CA GLU A 147 30.51 -13.21 14.84
C GLU A 147 30.35 -14.23 13.72
N ARG A 148 30.77 -15.47 13.98
CA ARG A 148 30.81 -16.57 13.02
C ARG A 148 29.85 -17.65 13.46
N VAL A 149 28.85 -17.94 12.63
CA VAL A 149 27.81 -18.95 12.92
C VAL A 149 27.69 -19.91 11.75
N ALA A 150 27.67 -21.21 12.03
CA ALA A 150 27.51 -22.23 11.00
C ALA A 150 26.08 -22.18 10.42
N LEU A 151 25.97 -22.28 9.09
CA LEU A 151 24.71 -22.37 8.37
C LEU A 151 24.32 -23.84 8.16
N ALA A 152 23.10 -24.18 8.54
CA ALA A 152 22.45 -25.44 8.20
C ALA A 152 21.44 -25.23 7.06
N PRO A 153 21.25 -26.21 6.17
CA PRO A 153 20.25 -26.11 5.12
C PRO A 153 18.86 -25.81 5.70
N TYR A 154 18.14 -24.89 5.06
CA TYR A 154 16.88 -24.28 5.50
C TYR A 154 16.94 -23.38 6.74
N ASP A 155 18.14 -22.99 7.17
CA ASP A 155 18.25 -21.79 8.00
C ASP A 155 17.80 -20.57 7.22
N TRP A 156 17.00 -19.72 7.85
CA TRP A 156 16.65 -18.43 7.30
C TRP A 156 17.56 -17.34 7.87
N VAL A 157 17.92 -16.41 6.99
CA VAL A 157 18.79 -15.28 7.28
C VAL A 157 18.06 -14.00 6.92
N ALA A 158 17.98 -13.07 7.86
CA ALA A 158 17.54 -11.71 7.56
C ALA A 158 18.76 -10.78 7.47
N MET A 159 18.84 -10.04 6.37
CA MET A 159 19.87 -9.03 6.09
C MET A 159 19.18 -7.67 5.98
N GLY A 160 19.15 -6.90 7.05
CA GLY A 160 18.29 -5.72 7.13
C GLY A 160 16.81 -6.12 7.05
N THR A 161 16.14 -5.76 5.95
CA THR A 161 14.73 -6.09 5.67
C THR A 161 14.56 -7.27 4.72
N GLU A 162 15.65 -7.74 4.10
CA GLU A 162 15.59 -8.87 3.16
C GLU A 162 15.65 -10.16 3.93
N MET A 163 14.70 -11.05 3.66
CA MET A 163 14.71 -12.38 4.22
C MET A 163 15.10 -13.40 3.17
N MET A 164 15.88 -14.38 3.59
CA MET A 164 16.45 -15.37 2.68
C MET A 164 16.46 -16.76 3.32
N LEU A 165 16.23 -17.78 2.51
CA LEU A 165 16.35 -19.18 2.91
C LEU A 165 17.64 -19.77 2.36
N PHE A 166 18.48 -20.32 3.23
CA PHE A 166 19.69 -21.02 2.80
C PHE A 166 19.34 -22.40 2.24
N SER A 167 19.77 -22.68 1.01
CA SER A 167 19.53 -23.94 0.33
C SER A 167 20.85 -24.59 -0.08
N THR A 168 21.00 -25.87 0.25
CA THR A 168 22.08 -26.71 -0.24
C THR A 168 21.44 -27.91 -0.96
N PRO A 169 21.22 -27.81 -2.29
CA PRO A 169 20.56 -28.85 -3.07
C PRO A 169 21.13 -30.25 -2.79
N GLY A 170 20.25 -31.21 -2.47
CA GLY A 170 20.63 -32.58 -2.09
C GLY A 170 20.99 -32.80 -0.60
N LYS A 171 21.07 -31.73 0.20
CA LYS A 171 21.22 -31.79 1.68
C LYS A 171 20.09 -31.10 2.44
N ASN A 172 19.11 -30.55 1.72
CA ASN A 172 17.96 -29.88 2.34
C ASN A 172 17.07 -30.87 3.12
N PRO A 173 16.48 -30.45 4.25
CA PRO A 173 15.42 -31.19 4.93
C PRO A 173 14.20 -31.44 4.04
N ASP A 174 13.38 -32.42 4.43
CA ASP A 174 12.15 -32.78 3.70
C ASP A 174 11.08 -31.67 3.75
N ALA A 175 11.05 -30.88 4.82
CA ALA A 175 10.09 -29.81 5.02
C ALA A 175 10.79 -28.45 5.04
N GLU A 176 10.33 -27.54 4.18
CA GLU A 176 10.68 -26.12 4.26
C GLU A 176 10.05 -25.48 5.50
N PRO A 177 10.69 -24.45 6.07
CA PRO A 177 10.11 -23.70 7.19
C PRO A 177 8.82 -22.98 6.75
N ASP A 178 7.86 -22.93 7.66
CA ASP A 178 6.60 -22.23 7.47
C ASP A 178 6.84 -20.72 7.41
N MET A 179 6.42 -20.06 6.33
CA MET A 179 6.77 -18.66 6.08
C MET A 179 6.20 -17.71 7.14
N ASP A 180 4.96 -17.93 7.56
CA ASP A 180 4.30 -17.09 8.57
C ASP A 180 5.08 -17.13 9.89
N SER A 181 5.44 -18.33 10.35
CA SER A 181 6.27 -18.49 11.56
C SER A 181 7.65 -17.83 11.45
N VAL A 182 8.24 -17.79 10.25
CA VAL A 182 9.53 -17.17 10.01
C VAL A 182 9.42 -15.65 10.11
N PHE A 183 8.40 -15.05 9.50
CA PHE A 183 8.16 -13.60 9.58
C PHE A 183 7.81 -13.14 11.00
N GLU A 184 6.99 -13.90 11.73
CA GLU A 184 6.69 -13.64 13.14
C GLU A 184 7.98 -13.67 13.99
N ALA A 185 8.80 -14.72 13.84
CA ALA A 185 10.06 -14.84 14.57
C ALA A 185 11.06 -13.73 14.22
N PHE A 186 11.05 -13.24 12.98
CA PHE A 186 11.86 -12.09 12.59
C PHE A 186 11.39 -10.80 13.25
N GLN A 187 10.08 -10.55 13.30
CA GLN A 187 9.52 -9.39 13.99
C GLN A 187 9.90 -9.38 15.47
N GLU A 188 9.73 -10.50 16.17
CA GLU A 188 10.13 -10.66 17.58
C GLU A 188 11.64 -10.40 17.78
N ALA A 189 12.47 -10.87 16.86
CA ALA A 189 13.92 -10.66 16.90
C ALA A 189 14.31 -9.18 16.76
N VAL A 190 13.64 -8.45 15.87
CA VAL A 190 13.85 -7.00 15.66
C VAL A 190 13.43 -6.21 16.91
N GLU A 191 12.29 -6.57 17.52
CA GLU A 191 11.81 -5.95 18.76
C GLU A 191 12.75 -6.21 19.95
N THR A 192 13.20 -7.45 20.10
CA THR A 192 14.17 -7.84 21.12
C THR A 192 15.49 -7.07 20.95
N ARG A 193 15.95 -6.88 19.71
CA ARG A 193 17.15 -6.09 19.42
C ARG A 193 16.96 -4.61 19.74
N ALA A 194 15.77 -4.07 19.45
CA ALA A 194 15.45 -2.67 19.74
C ALA A 194 15.40 -2.39 21.25
N THR A 195 14.85 -3.32 22.04
CA THR A 195 14.74 -3.18 23.51
C THR A 195 16.07 -3.43 24.23
N ALA A 196 16.95 -4.27 23.69
CA ALA A 196 18.26 -4.57 24.27
C ALA A 196 19.31 -3.43 24.17
N GLY A 197 18.94 -2.23 23.67
CA GLY A 197 19.84 -1.06 23.61
C GLY A 197 21.00 -1.19 22.61
N GLY A 198 20.97 -2.19 21.74
CA GLY A 198 21.98 -2.45 20.71
C GLY A 198 21.80 -1.60 19.46
N GLY A 199 21.62 -0.28 19.62
CA GLY A 199 21.76 0.67 18.52
C GLY A 199 23.22 0.71 18.09
N GLY A 200 23.50 0.40 16.82
CA GLY A 200 24.85 0.45 16.28
C GLY A 200 25.53 1.80 16.57
N GLU A 201 26.83 1.75 16.87
CA GLU A 201 27.70 2.92 16.94
C GLU A 201 27.66 3.67 15.59
N GLY A 202 26.80 4.68 15.49
CA GLY A 202 26.60 5.36 14.21
C GLY A 202 25.53 6.44 14.20
N GLY A 203 25.65 7.43 15.08
CA GLY A 203 25.03 8.76 14.91
C GLY A 203 23.64 8.95 15.53
N GLY A 204 23.45 10.10 16.18
CA GLY A 204 22.11 10.70 16.34
C GLY A 204 21.54 10.83 17.75
N GLY A 205 22.27 11.39 18.72
CA GLY A 205 21.68 11.74 20.04
C GLY A 205 20.49 12.73 20.00
N GLY A 206 20.16 13.31 18.85
CA GLY A 206 18.92 14.07 18.63
C GLY A 206 17.74 13.24 18.11
N GLU A 207 18.00 12.06 17.57
CA GLU A 207 17.00 11.21 16.90
C GLU A 207 16.23 10.32 17.88
N ASP A 208 16.92 9.81 18.90
CA ASP A 208 16.30 9.07 20.01
C ASP A 208 15.39 9.97 20.85
N ALA A 209 15.76 11.25 20.99
CA ALA A 209 14.95 12.22 21.71
C ALA A 209 13.62 12.53 20.99
N ALA A 210 13.63 12.59 19.66
CA ALA A 210 12.41 12.80 18.86
C ALA A 210 11.49 11.57 18.91
N MET A 211 12.07 10.37 18.84
CA MET A 211 11.33 9.11 19.01
C MET A 211 10.72 9.02 20.42
N ALA A 212 11.51 9.26 21.47
CA ALA A 212 11.03 9.22 22.86
C ALA A 212 9.89 10.21 23.10
N LYS A 213 10.01 11.44 22.58
CA LYS A 213 8.94 12.43 22.64
C LYS A 213 7.67 11.95 21.93
N ARG A 214 7.81 11.30 20.77
CA ARG A 214 6.66 10.80 20.01
C ARG A 214 5.97 9.63 20.72
N ILE A 215 6.74 8.73 21.32
CA ILE A 215 6.22 7.65 22.15
C ILE A 215 5.44 8.23 23.34
N GLU A 216 6.00 9.23 24.04
CA GLU A 216 5.32 9.91 25.16
C GLU A 216 4.00 10.58 24.71
N GLU A 217 3.95 11.17 23.51
CA GLU A 217 2.73 11.74 22.93
C GLU A 217 1.66 10.67 22.66
N LEU A 218 2.05 9.50 22.14
CA LEU A 218 1.15 8.38 21.88
C LEU A 218 0.66 7.74 23.18
N GLU A 219 1.51 7.62 24.20
CA GLU A 219 1.12 7.19 25.54
C GLU A 219 0.09 8.13 26.16
N LYS A 220 0.27 9.45 26.04
CA LYS A 220 -0.71 10.45 26.51
C LYS A 220 -2.03 10.36 25.73
N ALA A 221 -1.96 10.14 24.42
CA ALA A 221 -3.15 9.94 23.60
C ALA A 221 -3.91 8.67 24.03
N ASN A 222 -3.20 7.57 24.27
CA ASN A 222 -3.77 6.32 24.77
C ASN A 222 -4.43 6.49 26.14
N ALA A 223 -3.76 7.17 27.08
CA ALA A 223 -4.33 7.46 28.41
C ALA A 223 -5.59 8.34 28.33
N SER A 224 -5.63 9.28 27.39
CA SER A 224 -6.81 10.14 27.16
C SER A 224 -7.99 9.34 26.61
N LEU A 225 -7.73 8.37 25.72
CA LEU A 225 -8.74 7.46 25.18
C LEU A 225 -9.39 6.59 26.27
N GLN A 226 -8.58 6.08 27.19
CA GLN A 226 -9.07 5.29 28.33
C GLN A 226 -9.99 6.10 29.26
N GLN A 227 -9.72 7.39 29.44
CA GLN A 227 -10.58 8.26 30.25
C GLN A 227 -11.92 8.56 29.59
N THR A 228 -11.96 8.79 28.27
CA THR A 228 -13.21 9.03 27.54
C THR A 228 -14.12 7.80 27.45
N ASN A 229 -13.52 6.61 27.43
CA ASN A 229 -14.27 5.36 27.36
C ASN A 229 -14.76 4.87 28.75
N SER A 230 -14.41 5.53 29.86
CA SER A 230 -14.81 5.09 31.21
C SER A 230 -16.32 5.14 31.52
N THR A 231 -17.13 5.72 30.62
CA THR A 231 -18.60 5.61 30.64
C THR A 231 -19.13 4.34 29.96
N GLU A 232 -18.30 3.65 29.18
CA GLU A 232 -18.55 2.34 28.56
C GLU A 232 -17.71 1.29 29.29
N ALA A 233 -18.33 0.50 30.15
CA ALA A 233 -17.67 -0.39 31.10
C ALA A 233 -17.07 -1.68 30.48
N GLU A 234 -16.23 -1.58 29.45
CA GLU A 234 -15.51 -2.74 28.89
C GLU A 234 -14.02 -2.48 28.68
N ASP A 235 -13.21 -3.48 29.04
CA ASP A 235 -11.74 -3.49 29.04
C ASP A 235 -11.18 -3.18 27.64
N VAL A 236 -10.78 -1.93 27.41
CA VAL A 236 -9.93 -1.58 26.25
C VAL A 236 -8.54 -2.14 26.52
N ASP A 237 -8.14 -3.16 25.77
CA ASP A 237 -6.80 -3.75 25.86
C ASP A 237 -5.72 -2.66 25.76
N THR A 238 -4.74 -2.72 26.66
CA THR A 238 -3.59 -1.81 26.66
C THR A 238 -2.78 -2.01 25.39
N MET A 239 -2.58 -0.93 24.64
CA MET A 239 -1.63 -0.90 23.53
C MET A 239 -0.22 -1.29 24.01
N ASP A 240 0.43 -2.18 23.27
CA ASP A 240 1.84 -2.47 23.48
C ASP A 240 2.71 -1.33 22.91
N VAL A 241 3.26 -0.52 23.81
CA VAL A 241 4.16 0.59 23.45
C VAL A 241 5.43 0.08 22.76
N ALA A 242 5.85 -1.16 23.03
CA ALA A 242 7.02 -1.76 22.38
C ALA A 242 6.82 -1.91 20.86
N ALA A 243 5.58 -2.13 20.39
CA ALA A 243 5.24 -2.26 18.99
C ALA A 243 5.35 -0.92 18.20
N ILE A 244 5.43 0.24 18.87
CA ILE A 244 5.54 1.54 18.18
C ILE A 244 6.95 1.77 17.63
N VAL A 245 7.98 1.31 18.36
CA VAL A 245 9.38 1.52 17.99
C VAL A 245 9.72 0.98 16.59
N PRO A 246 9.37 -0.28 16.23
CA PRO A 246 9.64 -0.81 14.89
C PRO A 246 8.88 -0.02 13.81
N VAL A 247 7.60 0.32 14.05
CA VAL A 247 6.81 1.11 13.10
C VAL A 247 7.42 2.50 12.87
N TYR A 248 7.89 3.17 13.93
CA TYR A 248 8.53 4.47 13.82
C TYR A 248 9.84 4.42 13.01
N LYS A 249 10.67 3.39 13.22
CA LYS A 249 11.88 3.18 12.43
C LYS A 249 11.54 2.98 10.95
N ARG A 250 10.54 2.16 10.65
CA ARG A 250 10.06 1.93 9.28
C ARG A 250 9.51 3.22 8.65
N CYS A 251 8.77 4.03 9.40
CA CYS A 251 8.30 5.35 8.92
C CYS A 251 9.47 6.24 8.46
N LYS A 252 10.59 6.25 9.22
CA LYS A 252 11.79 7.01 8.84
C LYS A 252 12.46 6.45 7.58
N GLU A 253 12.56 5.13 7.48
CA GLU A 253 13.14 4.46 6.31
C GLU A 253 12.36 4.79 5.03
N VAL A 254 11.03 4.68 5.08
CA VAL A 254 10.16 5.03 3.95
C VAL A 254 10.19 6.53 3.66
N ALA A 255 10.27 7.39 4.69
CA ALA A 255 10.44 8.84 4.49
C ALA A 255 11.73 9.15 3.73
N GLN A 256 12.83 8.47 4.06
CA GLN A 256 14.10 8.61 3.38
C GLN A 256 14.02 8.08 1.93
N LEU A 257 13.34 6.95 1.73
CA LEU A 257 13.07 6.40 0.39
C LEU A 257 12.29 7.39 -0.49
N CYS A 258 11.18 7.95 0.01
CA CYS A 258 10.42 8.96 -0.72
C CYS A 258 11.28 10.21 -1.02
N LYS A 259 12.12 10.65 -0.08
CA LYS A 259 13.04 11.77 -0.31
C LYS A 259 14.03 11.49 -1.45
N GLU A 260 14.59 10.29 -1.51
CA GLU A 260 15.50 9.87 -2.59
C GLU A 260 14.81 9.79 -3.95
N LEU A 261 13.50 9.54 -3.96
CA LEU A 261 12.63 9.55 -5.15
C LEU A 261 12.06 10.95 -5.46
N ASP A 262 12.63 12.02 -4.90
CA ASP A 262 12.17 13.42 -5.08
C ASP A 262 10.70 13.62 -4.65
N ARG A 263 10.35 12.97 -3.54
CA ARG A 263 9.04 12.99 -2.87
C ARG A 263 9.19 13.30 -1.38
N ASP A 264 10.00 14.31 -1.06
CA ASP A 264 10.32 14.74 0.32
C ASP A 264 9.17 15.45 1.05
N MET A 265 8.10 15.80 0.34
CA MET A 265 6.90 16.41 0.91
C MET A 265 5.98 15.42 1.64
N LEU A 266 6.19 14.11 1.49
CA LEU A 266 5.48 13.07 2.24
C LEU A 266 6.10 12.92 3.63
N ARG A 267 5.26 12.93 4.66
CA ARG A 267 5.62 12.72 6.06
C ARG A 267 4.87 11.51 6.60
N PHE A 268 5.56 10.72 7.41
CA PHE A 268 5.07 9.46 7.95
C PHE A 268 5.23 9.49 9.47
N ASP A 269 4.12 9.36 10.19
CA ASP A 269 4.11 9.40 11.65
C ASP A 269 3.23 8.26 12.19
N PRO A 270 3.71 7.45 13.15
CA PRO A 270 2.84 6.49 13.82
C PRO A 270 1.75 7.22 14.59
N ALA A 271 0.57 6.63 14.60
CA ALA A 271 -0.61 7.10 15.28
C ALA A 271 -1.46 5.94 15.78
N LEU A 272 -2.41 6.25 16.66
CA LEU A 272 -3.32 5.25 17.23
C LEU A 272 -4.65 5.34 16.50
N ALA A 273 -5.10 4.20 16.00
CA ALA A 273 -6.43 4.05 15.44
C ALA A 273 -7.30 3.17 16.35
N LYS A 274 -8.56 3.56 16.49
CA LYS A 274 -9.56 2.68 17.09
C LYS A 274 -10.01 1.69 16.03
N ASN A 275 -9.85 0.39 16.30
CA ASN A 275 -10.48 -0.63 15.48
C ASN A 275 -11.97 -0.66 15.82
N PRO A 276 -12.87 -0.38 14.86
CA PRO A 276 -14.29 -0.29 15.13
C PRO A 276 -14.92 -1.65 15.47
N ASP A 277 -14.36 -2.77 14.99
CA ASP A 277 -14.95 -4.11 15.14
C ASP A 277 -14.44 -4.80 16.42
N THR A 278 -13.15 -4.66 16.72
CA THR A 278 -12.51 -5.36 17.86
C THR A 278 -12.39 -4.51 19.11
N LYS A 279 -12.73 -3.21 19.04
CA LYS A 279 -12.50 -2.20 20.09
C LYS A 279 -11.04 -2.10 20.56
N LYS A 280 -10.09 -2.75 19.87
CA LYS A 280 -8.65 -2.71 20.13
C LYS A 280 -8.03 -1.44 19.56
N ILE A 281 -6.97 -0.96 20.22
CA ILE A 281 -6.16 0.15 19.74
C ILE A 281 -5.03 -0.43 18.89
N ASN A 282 -5.03 -0.11 17.60
CA ASN A 282 -4.00 -0.55 16.66
C ASN A 282 -3.07 0.63 16.34
N VAL A 283 -1.80 0.33 16.07
CA VAL A 283 -0.84 1.29 15.53
C VAL A 283 -1.10 1.42 14.02
N THR A 284 -1.33 2.65 13.56
CA THR A 284 -1.46 3.00 12.14
C THR A 284 -0.44 4.05 11.76
N ILE A 285 -0.23 4.24 10.47
CA ILE A 285 0.72 5.21 9.94
C ILE A 285 -0.07 6.35 9.32
N LYS A 286 0.11 7.56 9.86
CA LYS A 286 -0.37 8.78 9.22
C LYS A 286 0.57 9.16 8.10
N VAL A 287 0.02 9.33 6.90
CA VAL A 287 0.74 9.85 5.75
C VAL A 287 0.22 11.24 5.46
N LYS A 288 1.11 12.24 5.52
CA LYS A 288 0.77 13.64 5.27
C LYS A 288 1.55 14.18 4.08
N ASN A 289 0.83 14.72 3.10
CA ASN A 289 1.40 15.49 2.01
C ASN A 289 1.46 16.97 2.41
N THR A 290 2.67 17.48 2.60
CA THR A 290 2.87 18.87 3.07
C THR A 290 2.61 19.94 2.00
N GLN A 291 2.46 19.57 0.72
CA GLN A 291 2.18 20.54 -0.35
C GLN A 291 0.71 20.96 -0.41
N ASN A 292 -0.21 20.01 -0.25
CA ASN A 292 -1.66 20.22 -0.29
C ASN A 292 -2.31 20.06 1.10
N ASN A 293 -1.53 19.67 2.12
CA ASN A 293 -1.98 19.45 3.50
C ASN A 293 -3.03 18.32 3.62
N GLU A 294 -3.05 17.39 2.66
CA GLU A 294 -3.86 16.17 2.73
C GLU A 294 -3.21 15.14 3.66
N GLU A 295 -4.04 14.46 4.45
CA GLU A 295 -3.61 13.46 5.42
C GLU A 295 -4.50 12.21 5.29
N ILE A 296 -3.85 11.05 5.23
CA ILE A 296 -4.49 9.73 5.26
C ILE A 296 -3.89 8.88 6.36
N SER A 297 -4.53 7.74 6.63
CA SER A 297 -4.01 6.72 7.53
C SER A 297 -3.95 5.36 6.85
N LEU A 298 -2.81 4.68 6.97
CA LEU A 298 -2.59 3.33 6.47
C LEU A 298 -2.44 2.36 7.64
N THR A 299 -2.93 1.13 7.47
CA THR A 299 -2.57 0.02 8.37
C THR A 299 -1.11 -0.35 8.19
N GLU A 300 -0.54 -1.11 9.13
CA GLU A 300 0.85 -1.56 8.99
C GLU A 300 1.07 -2.39 7.72
N ASP A 301 0.15 -3.29 7.38
CA ASP A 301 0.25 -4.16 6.20
C ASP A 301 0.20 -3.36 4.90
N GLN A 302 -0.74 -2.41 4.81
CA GLN A 302 -0.85 -1.50 3.67
C GLN A 302 0.44 -0.67 3.50
N PHE A 303 0.99 -0.16 4.60
CA PHE A 303 2.21 0.62 4.58
C PHE A 303 3.43 -0.23 4.19
N ARG A 304 3.49 -1.49 4.64
CA ARG A 304 4.54 -2.44 4.30
C ARG A 304 4.50 -2.81 2.81
N ALA A 305 3.33 -3.11 2.27
CA ALA A 305 3.13 -3.36 0.85
C ALA A 305 3.57 -2.15 0.00
N ALA A 306 3.17 -0.94 0.40
CA ALA A 306 3.60 0.30 -0.24
C ALA A 306 5.12 0.48 -0.22
N ALA A 307 5.76 0.29 0.94
CA ALA A 307 7.21 0.41 1.11
C ALA A 307 7.97 -0.59 0.21
N SER A 308 7.43 -1.79 0.04
CA SER A 308 8.00 -2.82 -0.82
C SER A 308 8.02 -2.40 -2.30
N VAL A 309 6.89 -1.92 -2.82
CA VAL A 309 6.78 -1.40 -4.20
C VAL A 309 7.80 -0.28 -4.43
N LEU A 310 7.91 0.67 -3.50
CA LEU A 310 8.86 1.78 -3.64
C LEU A 310 10.33 1.33 -3.59
N SER A 311 10.63 0.27 -2.85
CA SER A 311 11.97 -0.30 -2.75
C SER A 311 12.38 -0.95 -4.08
N ASP A 312 11.47 -1.70 -4.70
CA ASP A 312 11.68 -2.30 -6.02
C ASP A 312 11.91 -1.23 -7.10
N GLU A 313 11.13 -0.15 -7.08
CA GLU A 313 11.27 0.95 -8.04
C GLU A 313 12.58 1.71 -7.89
N LYS A 314 13.00 2.00 -6.65
CA LYS A 314 14.32 2.57 -6.37
C LYS A 314 15.43 1.64 -6.88
N PHE A 315 15.30 0.33 -6.67
CA PHE A 315 16.28 -0.63 -7.15
C PHE A 315 16.39 -0.62 -8.68
N LYS A 316 15.25 -0.56 -9.40
CA LYS A 316 15.24 -0.44 -10.87
C LYS A 316 15.89 0.86 -11.34
N LEU A 317 15.63 1.99 -10.67
CA LEU A 317 16.28 3.27 -10.96
C LEU A 317 17.80 3.21 -10.76
N ASP A 318 18.26 2.66 -9.63
CA ASP A 318 19.68 2.50 -9.34
C ASP A 318 20.36 1.58 -10.37
N MET A 319 19.69 0.50 -10.78
CA MET A 319 20.17 -0.37 -11.85
C MET A 319 20.27 0.34 -13.20
N ALA A 320 19.25 1.10 -13.59
CA ALA A 320 19.27 1.86 -14.83
C ALA A 320 20.37 2.91 -14.82
N LEU A 321 20.55 3.64 -13.70
CA LEU A 321 21.62 4.62 -13.57
C LEU A 321 23.02 3.99 -13.66
N GLN A 322 23.24 2.80 -13.09
CA GLN A 322 24.53 2.11 -13.15
C GLN A 322 24.86 1.56 -14.53
N ASN A 323 23.83 1.28 -15.34
CA ASN A 323 24.00 0.81 -16.71
C ASN A 323 23.98 1.94 -17.74
N ASP A 324 23.86 3.21 -17.33
CA ASP A 324 23.57 4.33 -18.23
C ASP A 324 22.37 4.00 -19.15
N ASP A 325 21.29 3.50 -18.55
CA ASP A 325 20.01 3.25 -19.19
C ASP A 325 18.95 4.28 -18.74
N PHE A 326 17.94 4.50 -19.59
CA PHE A 326 16.77 5.29 -19.22
C PHE A 326 15.72 4.41 -18.53
N TYR A 327 15.25 4.86 -17.37
CA TYR A 327 14.13 4.24 -16.68
C TYR A 327 13.25 5.32 -16.04
N GLU A 328 11.94 5.13 -16.14
CA GLU A 328 10.94 5.95 -15.47
C GLU A 328 9.94 5.01 -14.78
N THR A 329 9.77 5.22 -13.47
CA THR A 329 8.85 4.45 -12.63
C THR A 329 7.43 4.64 -13.14
N PRO A 330 6.60 3.58 -13.28
CA PRO A 330 5.20 3.70 -13.72
C PRO A 330 4.36 4.70 -12.90
N GLU A 331 3.27 5.23 -13.46
CA GLU A 331 2.41 6.21 -12.75
C GLU A 331 1.86 5.65 -11.45
N GLN A 332 1.39 4.41 -11.48
CA GLN A 332 0.81 3.70 -10.33
C GLN A 332 1.84 3.47 -9.21
N HIS A 333 3.13 3.51 -9.54
CA HIS A 333 4.22 3.26 -8.60
C HIS A 333 4.89 4.54 -8.10
N ASP A 334 4.36 5.73 -8.46
CA ASP A 334 4.80 6.99 -7.86
C ASP A 334 4.52 6.95 -6.34
N PRO A 335 5.46 7.39 -5.47
CA PRO A 335 5.25 7.39 -4.03
C PRO A 335 3.96 8.04 -3.55
N ILE A 336 3.43 9.04 -4.27
CA ILE A 336 2.15 9.64 -3.90
C ILE A 336 1.01 8.68 -4.23
N ASN A 337 0.99 8.09 -5.42
CA ASN A 337 -0.08 7.20 -5.86
C ASN A 337 -0.08 5.89 -5.07
N VAL A 338 1.08 5.29 -4.83
CA VAL A 338 1.19 4.07 -4.01
C VAL A 338 0.61 4.26 -2.61
N MET A 339 0.76 5.46 -2.04
CA MET A 339 0.25 5.76 -0.70
C MET A 339 -1.23 6.15 -0.70
N TYR A 340 -1.72 6.88 -1.71
CA TYR A 340 -3.05 7.50 -1.69
C TYR A 340 -4.10 6.83 -2.60
N ASP A 341 -3.71 6.18 -3.70
CA ASP A 341 -4.63 5.82 -4.80
C ASP A 341 -5.25 4.42 -4.64
N ASN A 342 -4.63 3.53 -3.85
CA ASN A 342 -5.03 2.11 -3.79
C ASN A 342 -5.96 1.76 -2.63
N ASN A 343 -6.19 2.66 -1.66
CA ASN A 343 -6.80 2.30 -0.38
C ASN A 343 -7.86 3.31 0.05
N CYS A 344 -9.15 2.94 -0.08
CA CYS A 344 -10.19 3.60 0.70
C CYS A 344 -9.86 3.38 2.20
N PHE A 345 -9.56 4.47 2.91
CA PHE A 345 -9.22 4.40 4.33
C PHE A 345 -10.41 4.83 5.18
N HIS A 346 -10.51 4.28 6.39
CA HIS A 346 -11.50 4.69 7.36
C HIS A 346 -11.22 6.12 7.83
N LEU A 347 -11.94 7.11 7.31
CA LEU A 347 -11.76 8.51 7.65
C LEU A 347 -12.25 8.80 9.08
N GLY A 348 -13.43 8.28 9.41
CA GLY A 348 -14.04 8.47 10.73
C GLY A 348 -15.35 7.74 10.88
N SER A 349 -15.85 7.69 12.11
CA SER A 349 -17.12 7.07 12.45
C SER A 349 -18.09 8.12 12.98
N ALA A 350 -19.30 8.15 12.43
CA ALA A 350 -20.43 8.89 12.97
C ALA A 350 -21.27 7.96 13.84
N THR A 351 -21.69 8.41 15.02
CA THR A 351 -22.49 7.59 15.94
C THR A 351 -23.95 8.03 15.87
N MET A 352 -24.82 7.14 15.41
CA MET A 352 -26.26 7.36 15.44
C MET A 352 -26.90 6.64 16.63
N PHE A 353 -27.97 7.21 17.18
CA PHE A 353 -28.69 6.66 18.34
C PHE A 353 -30.12 6.27 17.92
N PRO A 354 -30.39 5.00 17.61
CA PRO A 354 -31.67 4.56 17.06
C PRO A 354 -32.77 4.32 18.10
N GLU A 355 -32.66 4.83 19.33
CA GLU A 355 -33.60 4.51 20.42
C GLU A 355 -35.06 4.86 20.07
N TYR A 356 -35.30 5.90 19.28
CA TYR A 356 -36.65 6.25 18.81
C TYR A 356 -37.30 5.14 17.94
N LEU A 357 -36.49 4.28 17.29
CA LEU A 357 -36.99 3.18 16.46
C LEU A 357 -37.69 2.10 17.27
N VAL A 358 -37.36 1.91 18.57
CA VAL A 358 -38.08 0.95 19.42
C VAL A 358 -39.52 1.38 19.72
N TYR A 359 -39.80 2.67 19.56
CA TYR A 359 -41.13 3.27 19.72
C TYR A 359 -41.88 3.41 18.38
N CYS A 360 -41.34 2.86 17.29
CA CYS A 360 -41.85 3.00 15.93
C CYS A 360 -41.98 4.46 15.48
N LEU A 361 -41.04 5.32 15.89
CA LEU A 361 -40.94 6.71 15.45
C LEU A 361 -39.91 6.85 14.34
N ASP A 362 -40.14 7.80 13.43
CA ASP A 362 -39.17 8.19 12.41
C ASP A 362 -38.02 8.99 13.05
N THR A 363 -36.92 9.17 12.32
CA THR A 363 -35.85 10.08 12.76
C THR A 363 -36.38 11.52 12.75
N ASP A 364 -36.17 12.23 13.86
CA ASP A 364 -36.45 13.67 13.91
C ASP A 364 -35.46 14.47 13.04
N GLU A 365 -35.91 15.59 12.46
CA GLU A 365 -35.07 16.41 11.58
C GLU A 365 -33.77 16.91 12.26
N GLY A 366 -33.78 17.05 13.59
CA GLY A 366 -32.61 17.43 14.37
C GLY A 366 -31.50 16.37 14.41
N ASP A 367 -31.87 15.10 14.22
CA ASP A 367 -30.99 13.94 14.33
C ASP A 367 -30.54 13.40 12.96
N PHE A 368 -30.87 14.08 11.86
CA PHE A 368 -30.43 13.68 10.53
C PHE A 368 -28.92 13.74 10.37
N ASN A 369 -28.25 14.62 11.12
CA ASN A 369 -26.84 14.95 10.93
C ASN A 369 -26.02 14.41 12.10
N CYS A 370 -25.22 13.37 11.84
CA CYS A 370 -24.28 12.84 12.82
C CYS A 370 -22.85 13.26 12.48
N GLU A 371 -22.16 13.89 13.43
CA GLU A 371 -20.75 14.25 13.30
C GLU A 371 -19.87 12.99 13.26
N ALA A 372 -19.08 12.85 12.20
CA ALA A 372 -18.06 11.82 12.08
C ALA A 372 -16.79 12.24 12.81
N LYS A 373 -16.33 11.44 13.77
CA LYS A 373 -15.05 11.64 14.46
C LYS A 373 -13.96 10.83 13.79
N ARG A 374 -12.76 11.42 13.63
CA ARG A 374 -11.62 10.78 12.98
C ARG A 374 -11.35 9.41 13.60
N SER A 375 -11.01 8.42 12.78
CA SER A 375 -10.65 7.07 13.23
C SER A 375 -9.29 7.01 13.95
N VAL A 376 -8.46 8.04 13.76
CA VAL A 376 -7.09 8.17 14.26
C VAL A 376 -6.95 9.41 15.15
N SER A 377 -6.13 9.34 16.19
CA SER A 377 -5.80 10.49 17.07
C SER A 377 -5.40 11.74 16.25
N PRO A 378 -5.95 12.94 16.51
CA PRO A 378 -6.61 13.38 17.74
C PRO A 378 -8.14 13.19 17.83
N TYR A 379 -8.77 12.37 16.97
CA TYR A 379 -10.23 12.07 17.02
C TYR A 379 -11.14 13.30 16.90
N ASP A 380 -10.65 14.32 16.19
CA ASP A 380 -11.37 15.53 15.80
C ASP A 380 -12.54 15.21 14.86
N VAL A 381 -13.51 16.14 14.76
CA VAL A 381 -14.62 16.01 13.80
C VAL A 381 -14.08 16.18 12.38
N VAL A 382 -14.40 15.24 11.50
CA VAL A 382 -13.89 15.13 10.12
C VAL A 382 -14.99 15.17 9.07
N GLY A 383 -16.20 15.52 9.48
CA GLY A 383 -17.35 15.67 8.60
C GLY A 383 -18.65 15.30 9.28
N THR A 384 -19.71 15.28 8.49
CA THR A 384 -21.07 14.95 8.93
C THR A 384 -21.67 13.93 7.98
N VAL A 385 -22.31 12.90 8.51
CA VAL A 385 -23.09 11.93 7.73
C VAL A 385 -24.57 12.25 7.90
N GLU A 386 -25.26 12.46 6.77
CA GLU A 386 -26.70 12.71 6.73
C GLU A 386 -27.45 11.39 6.56
N HIS A 387 -28.21 10.97 7.57
CA HIS A 387 -29.02 9.76 7.55
C HIS A 387 -30.46 10.03 8.00
N MET A 388 -31.38 9.15 7.65
CA MET A 388 -32.74 9.16 8.18
C MET A 388 -33.35 7.77 8.14
N TRP A 389 -34.12 7.45 9.17
CA TRP A 389 -34.99 6.29 9.23
C TRP A 389 -36.44 6.68 9.02
N VAL A 390 -37.14 5.88 8.23
CA VAL A 390 -38.58 5.96 8.02
C VAL A 390 -39.18 4.60 8.31
N LEU A 391 -40.16 4.55 9.21
CA LEU A 391 -40.86 3.33 9.59
C LEU A 391 -41.88 2.96 8.51
N LEU A 392 -41.99 1.67 8.21
CA LEU A 392 -42.91 1.15 7.19
C LEU A 392 -43.88 0.16 7.82
N SER A 393 -45.12 0.12 7.31
CA SER A 393 -46.13 -0.83 7.79
C SER A 393 -45.86 -2.29 7.39
N GLY A 394 -44.91 -2.52 6.47
CA GLY A 394 -44.49 -3.84 6.02
C GLY A 394 -43.33 -3.79 5.03
N GLU A 395 -42.71 -4.94 4.75
CA GLU A 395 -41.51 -5.07 3.89
C GLU A 395 -41.66 -4.46 2.48
N ASN A 396 -42.88 -4.54 1.92
CA ASN A 396 -43.19 -4.04 0.58
C ASN A 396 -44.03 -2.75 0.61
N ALA A 397 -44.25 -2.15 1.78
CA ALA A 397 -45.06 -0.95 1.91
C ALA A 397 -44.25 0.29 1.53
N GLU A 398 -44.89 1.26 0.87
CA GLU A 398 -44.29 2.57 0.63
C GLU A 398 -44.44 3.49 1.85
N GLU A 399 -43.65 4.58 1.88
CA GLU A 399 -43.74 5.60 2.92
C GLU A 399 -45.16 6.20 2.98
N GLY A 400 -45.75 6.21 4.17
CA GLY A 400 -47.13 6.66 4.39
C GLY A 400 -48.22 5.64 4.03
N GLU A 401 -47.85 4.42 3.61
CA GLU A 401 -48.79 3.34 3.37
C GLU A 401 -49.01 2.49 4.64
N GLY A 402 -50.28 2.24 4.99
CA GLY A 402 -50.67 1.42 6.13
C GLY A 402 -50.65 2.14 7.49
N GLU A 403 -51.02 1.41 8.55
CA GLU A 403 -50.96 1.92 9.93
C GLU A 403 -49.70 1.39 10.63
N ILE A 404 -48.90 2.30 11.17
CA ILE A 404 -47.74 1.96 12.00
C ILE A 404 -48.23 1.84 13.46
N PRO A 405 -47.92 0.75 14.18
CA PRO A 405 -48.33 0.59 15.56
C PRO A 405 -47.70 1.65 16.47
N GLU A 406 -48.52 2.33 17.28
CA GLU A 406 -48.02 3.17 18.37
C GLU A 406 -47.51 2.27 19.51
N ILE A 407 -46.22 2.37 19.81
CA ILE A 407 -45.55 1.60 20.87
C ILE A 407 -45.16 2.57 21.99
N ASN A 408 -45.65 2.32 23.21
CA ASN A 408 -45.30 3.14 24.38
C ASN A 408 -44.24 2.49 25.28
N ASP A 409 -44.17 1.16 25.24
CA ASP A 409 -43.19 0.36 25.97
C ASP A 409 -42.45 -0.54 24.97
N PRO A 410 -41.11 -0.52 24.91
CA PRO A 410 -40.34 -1.32 23.95
C PRO A 410 -40.65 -2.83 24.00
N SER A 411 -41.10 -3.35 25.15
CA SER A 411 -41.51 -4.75 25.28
C SER A 411 -42.76 -5.11 24.47
N GLU A 412 -43.58 -4.12 24.08
CA GLU A 412 -44.76 -4.33 23.22
C GLU A 412 -44.38 -4.66 21.78
N LEU A 413 -43.13 -4.39 21.38
CA LEU A 413 -42.62 -4.72 20.05
C LEU A 413 -42.27 -6.22 19.94
N ILE A 414 -41.97 -6.87 21.07
CA ILE A 414 -41.54 -8.28 21.10
C ILE A 414 -42.64 -9.19 20.53
N GLY A 415 -42.25 -10.04 19.58
CA GLY A 415 -43.15 -10.95 18.88
C GLY A 415 -43.95 -10.33 17.73
N LYS A 416 -43.79 -9.03 17.46
CA LYS A 416 -44.38 -8.33 16.30
C LYS A 416 -43.36 -8.18 15.17
N PRO A 417 -43.82 -7.99 13.91
CA PRO A 417 -42.92 -7.58 12.84
C PRO A 417 -42.48 -6.13 13.01
N TRP A 418 -41.28 -5.82 12.54
CA TRP A 418 -40.75 -4.46 12.46
C TRP A 418 -40.16 -4.24 11.07
N THR A 419 -40.41 -3.07 10.50
CA THR A 419 -39.83 -2.67 9.21
C THR A 419 -39.43 -1.21 9.25
N GLY A 420 -38.18 -0.94 8.89
CA GLY A 420 -37.64 0.41 8.81
C GLY A 420 -36.76 0.57 7.57
N LYS A 421 -36.86 1.73 6.93
CA LYS A 421 -36.03 2.10 5.79
C LYS A 421 -34.97 3.08 6.25
N LEU A 422 -33.70 2.70 6.11
CA LEU A 422 -32.57 3.59 6.30
C LEU A 422 -32.22 4.24 4.97
N THR A 423 -32.11 5.57 4.99
CA THR A 423 -31.54 6.35 3.89
C THR A 423 -30.28 7.04 4.37
N ILE A 424 -29.16 6.84 3.68
CA ILE A 424 -27.90 7.59 3.89
C ILE A 424 -27.70 8.44 2.65
N LYS A 425 -27.94 9.75 2.78
CA LYS A 425 -27.99 10.66 1.63
C LYS A 425 -26.60 11.05 1.16
N ARG A 426 -25.76 11.53 2.09
CA ARG A 426 -24.44 12.09 1.78
C ARG A 426 -23.54 12.15 3.01
N ALA A 427 -22.25 12.27 2.78
CA ALA A 427 -21.32 12.83 3.76
C ALA A 427 -20.88 14.22 3.29
N PHE A 428 -20.67 15.16 4.20
CA PHE A 428 -20.26 16.53 3.87
C PHE A 428 -19.35 17.14 4.92
N ASP A 429 -18.79 18.31 4.60
CA ASP A 429 -17.75 19.00 5.39
C ASP A 429 -16.49 18.15 5.61
N LEU A 430 -16.14 17.33 4.60
CA LEU A 430 -14.93 16.51 4.65
C LEU A 430 -13.67 17.38 4.52
N PRO A 431 -12.61 17.10 5.30
CA PRO A 431 -11.36 17.87 5.28
C PRO A 431 -10.53 17.63 4.00
N VAL A 432 -10.84 16.57 3.25
CA VAL A 432 -10.15 16.16 2.04
C VAL A 432 -11.13 16.12 0.87
N MET A 433 -10.64 16.41 -0.33
CA MET A 433 -11.39 16.12 -1.55
C MET A 433 -11.30 14.63 -1.81
N VAL A 434 -12.44 13.99 -2.03
CA VAL A 434 -12.55 12.55 -2.23
C VAL A 434 -12.94 12.24 -3.67
N ASP A 435 -12.38 11.18 -4.23
CA ASP A 435 -12.78 10.60 -5.52
C ASP A 435 -13.73 9.41 -5.33
N GLN A 436 -13.59 8.68 -4.22
CA GLN A 436 -14.49 7.61 -3.81
C GLN A 436 -14.86 7.78 -2.33
N ALA A 437 -16.10 7.46 -2.00
CA ALA A 437 -16.56 7.37 -0.63
C ALA A 437 -17.66 6.32 -0.51
N TYR A 438 -17.68 5.63 0.63
CA TYR A 438 -18.77 4.75 1.02
C TYR A 438 -18.91 4.71 2.55
N VAL A 439 -20.09 4.30 3.02
CA VAL A 439 -20.37 4.10 4.44
C VAL A 439 -20.65 2.62 4.68
N THR A 440 -20.11 2.08 5.76
CA THR A 440 -20.50 0.75 6.27
C THR A 440 -21.20 0.89 7.61
N TYR A 441 -22.15 0.02 7.87
CA TYR A 441 -22.87 -0.04 9.14
C TYR A 441 -23.33 -1.48 9.40
N GLU A 442 -23.48 -1.83 10.68
CA GLU A 442 -24.01 -3.13 11.08
C GLU A 442 -25.47 -2.96 11.51
N PHE A 443 -26.35 -3.84 11.03
CA PHE A 443 -27.76 -3.83 11.40
C PHE A 443 -28.32 -5.25 11.56
N PHE A 444 -29.45 -5.37 12.25
CA PHE A 444 -30.12 -6.66 12.45
C PHE A 444 -30.82 -7.12 11.15
N GLY A 445 -30.29 -8.18 10.55
CA GLY A 445 -30.81 -8.84 9.35
C GLY A 445 -31.52 -10.16 9.65
N SER A 446 -31.65 -10.99 8.61
CA SER A 446 -32.44 -12.23 8.65
C SER A 446 -31.79 -13.32 9.52
N ASN A 447 -30.46 -13.29 9.63
CA ASN A 447 -29.66 -14.29 10.33
C ASN A 447 -28.95 -13.75 11.58
N GLY A 448 -29.41 -12.61 12.12
CA GLY A 448 -28.74 -11.89 13.20
C GLY A 448 -28.12 -10.59 12.69
N ARG A 449 -27.01 -10.13 13.29
CA ARG A 449 -26.36 -8.90 12.84
C ARG A 449 -25.60 -9.12 11.54
N GLU A 450 -25.81 -8.22 10.59
CA GLU A 450 -25.24 -8.26 9.24
C GLU A 450 -24.62 -6.90 8.92
N GLN A 451 -23.50 -6.90 8.17
CA GLN A 451 -22.84 -5.68 7.73
C GLN A 451 -23.39 -5.25 6.36
N PHE A 452 -23.73 -3.97 6.27
CA PHE A 452 -24.22 -3.32 5.06
C PHE A 452 -23.23 -2.27 4.60
N THR A 453 -23.08 -2.14 3.28
CA THR A 453 -22.18 -1.17 2.65
C THR A 453 -22.96 -0.37 1.61
N THR A 454 -22.82 0.95 1.62
CA THR A 454 -23.40 1.80 0.58
C THR A 454 -22.68 1.58 -0.74
N ASN A 455 -23.33 1.93 -1.85
CA ASN A 455 -22.62 2.01 -3.12
C ASN A 455 -21.50 3.04 -3.03
N GLN A 456 -20.42 2.81 -3.77
CA GLN A 456 -19.35 3.80 -3.93
C GLN A 456 -19.88 4.97 -4.74
N MET A 457 -19.53 6.18 -4.31
CA MET A 457 -19.77 7.40 -5.08
C MET A 457 -19.10 7.30 -6.46
N GLU A 458 -19.84 7.61 -7.53
CA GLU A 458 -19.31 7.72 -8.91
C GLU A 458 -19.18 9.17 -9.40
N GLU A 459 -19.67 10.14 -8.63
CA GLU A 459 -19.58 11.55 -8.98
C GLU A 459 -18.13 12.06 -8.81
N GLY A 460 -17.72 13.06 -9.58
CA GLY A 460 -16.34 13.55 -9.57
C GLY A 460 -15.86 14.09 -8.22
N ILE A 461 -14.60 14.53 -8.19
CA ILE A 461 -13.88 14.99 -7.00
C ILE A 461 -14.68 16.03 -6.19
N THR A 462 -14.96 15.76 -4.89
CA THR A 462 -15.78 16.62 -4.02
C THR A 462 -15.39 16.58 -2.54
N HIS A 463 -15.86 17.56 -1.75
CA HIS A 463 -15.84 17.53 -0.28
C HIS A 463 -17.17 17.04 0.34
N ALA A 464 -18.18 16.80 -0.49
CA ALA A 464 -19.51 16.42 -0.08
C ALA A 464 -20.04 15.27 -0.96
N PRO A 465 -19.51 14.04 -0.79
CA PRO A 465 -19.94 12.89 -1.57
C PRO A 465 -21.43 12.57 -1.34
N VAL A 466 -22.19 12.48 -2.43
CA VAL A 466 -23.58 12.00 -2.43
C VAL A 466 -23.56 10.48 -2.57
N LEU A 467 -24.22 9.81 -1.62
CA LEU A 467 -24.29 8.34 -1.56
C LEU A 467 -25.65 7.83 -2.04
N ASP A 468 -26.73 8.59 -1.77
CA ASP A 468 -28.12 8.26 -2.11
C ASP A 468 -28.49 6.79 -1.88
N TYR A 469 -28.00 6.24 -0.77
CA TYR A 469 -28.23 4.87 -0.40
C TYR A 469 -29.55 4.74 0.35
N SER A 470 -30.31 3.70 0.03
CA SER A 470 -31.58 3.38 0.69
C SER A 470 -31.72 1.86 0.82
N PHE A 471 -32.03 1.38 2.02
CA PHE A 471 -32.25 -0.03 2.29
C PHE A 471 -33.38 -0.25 3.29
N VAL A 472 -34.23 -1.25 3.02
CA VAL A 472 -35.35 -1.63 3.89
C VAL A 472 -34.93 -2.83 4.73
N HIS A 473 -34.91 -2.64 6.04
CA HIS A 473 -34.67 -3.68 7.02
C HIS A 473 -36.00 -4.24 7.50
N HIS A 474 -36.16 -5.55 7.43
CA HIS A 474 -37.36 -6.25 7.89
C HIS A 474 -37.02 -7.33 8.91
N VAL A 475 -37.66 -7.24 10.08
CA VAL A 475 -37.57 -8.24 11.14
C VAL A 475 -38.95 -8.87 11.30
N PRO A 476 -39.15 -10.14 10.90
CA PRO A 476 -40.48 -10.75 10.88
C PRO A 476 -41.03 -10.99 12.28
N VAL A 477 -40.16 -11.25 13.26
CA VAL A 477 -40.50 -11.45 14.66
C VAL A 477 -39.42 -10.81 15.53
N VAL A 478 -39.76 -9.70 16.19
CA VAL A 478 -38.84 -8.98 17.07
C VAL A 478 -38.54 -9.78 18.34
N THR A 479 -37.27 -9.85 18.71
CA THR A 479 -36.74 -10.49 19.92
C THR A 479 -36.27 -9.44 20.93
N GLN A 480 -36.01 -9.86 22.18
CA GLN A 480 -35.39 -8.99 23.18
C GLN A 480 -34.02 -8.47 22.72
N GLU A 481 -33.25 -9.31 22.03
CA GLU A 481 -31.95 -8.96 21.49
C GLU A 481 -32.02 -7.80 20.47
N PHE A 482 -33.06 -7.77 19.64
CA PHE A 482 -33.30 -6.66 18.71
C PHE A 482 -33.65 -5.36 19.44
N VAL A 483 -34.47 -5.45 20.49
CA VAL A 483 -34.82 -4.28 21.33
C VAL A 483 -33.57 -3.73 22.03
N ASP A 484 -32.74 -4.60 22.59
CA ASP A 484 -31.48 -4.22 23.24
C ASP A 484 -30.47 -3.63 22.23
N PHE A 485 -30.47 -4.14 20.99
CA PHE A 485 -29.67 -3.63 19.89
C PHE A 485 -30.08 -2.20 19.50
N LEU A 486 -31.37 -1.93 19.31
CA LEU A 486 -31.86 -0.58 19.01
C LEU A 486 -31.71 0.40 20.19
N GLY A 487 -31.55 -0.09 21.41
CA GLY A 487 -31.15 0.72 22.57
C GLY A 487 -29.65 1.08 22.58
N SER A 488 -28.86 0.53 21.66
CA SER A 488 -27.42 0.75 21.57
C SER A 488 -27.05 1.69 20.42
N PRO A 489 -25.95 2.46 20.53
CA PRO A 489 -25.49 3.32 19.43
C PRO A 489 -25.03 2.48 18.24
N ILE A 490 -25.36 2.91 17.02
CA ILE A 490 -24.91 2.27 15.78
C ILE A 490 -23.83 3.16 15.14
N PRO A 491 -22.61 2.63 14.91
CA PRO A 491 -21.57 3.36 14.20
C PRO A 491 -21.79 3.30 12.68
N LEU A 492 -21.83 4.46 12.04
CA LEU A 492 -21.71 4.63 10.59
C LEU A 492 -20.23 4.90 10.28
N GLN A 493 -19.53 3.93 9.69
CA GLN A 493 -18.11 4.05 9.38
C GLN A 493 -17.93 4.64 7.97
N LEU A 494 -17.31 5.81 7.87
CA LEU A 494 -17.07 6.51 6.61
C LEU A 494 -15.67 6.15 6.08
N TYR A 495 -15.64 5.54 4.90
CA TYR A 495 -14.43 5.23 4.15
C TYR A 495 -14.30 6.15 2.95
N VAL A 496 -13.09 6.67 2.72
CA VAL A 496 -12.83 7.57 1.60
C VAL A 496 -11.51 7.25 0.90
N SER A 497 -11.47 7.52 -0.39
CA SER A 497 -10.24 7.66 -1.16
C SER A 497 -10.05 9.14 -1.49
N PRO A 498 -8.89 9.73 -1.21
CA PRO A 498 -8.61 11.12 -1.53
C PRO A 498 -8.26 11.30 -3.00
N ALA A 499 -8.75 12.37 -3.61
CA ALA A 499 -8.43 12.69 -4.98
C ALA A 499 -7.00 13.25 -5.10
N VAL A 500 -6.07 12.43 -5.58
CA VAL A 500 -4.67 12.85 -5.76
C VAL A 500 -4.38 13.20 -7.21
N ASP A 501 -4.11 14.48 -7.48
CA ASP A 501 -3.54 14.92 -8.76
C ASP A 501 -2.00 14.91 -8.71
N SER A 502 -1.41 13.72 -8.86
CA SER A 502 0.04 13.58 -8.99
C SER A 502 0.54 13.88 -10.41
N LYS A 503 -0.35 14.03 -11.41
CA LYS A 503 0.02 14.16 -12.83
C LYS A 503 0.80 15.42 -13.12
N ALA A 504 0.36 16.55 -12.58
CA ALA A 504 1.05 17.82 -12.74
C ALA A 504 2.46 17.77 -12.12
N LEU A 505 2.57 17.16 -10.94
CA LEU A 505 3.85 16.99 -10.24
C LEU A 505 4.79 16.08 -11.01
N ARG A 506 4.30 14.93 -11.47
CA ARG A 506 5.07 13.94 -12.21
C ARG A 506 5.57 14.49 -13.54
N LYS A 507 4.76 15.31 -14.22
CA LYS A 507 5.19 16.00 -15.44
C LYS A 507 6.33 17.00 -15.18
N ALA A 508 6.32 17.66 -14.01
CA ALA A 508 7.36 18.61 -13.63
C ALA A 508 8.61 17.93 -13.06
N ARG A 509 8.42 16.83 -12.31
CA ARG A 509 9.43 16.08 -11.55
C ARG A 509 9.16 14.57 -11.68
N PRO A 510 9.48 13.98 -12.84
CA PRO A 510 9.27 12.55 -13.06
C PRO A 510 10.16 11.74 -12.11
N VAL A 511 9.66 10.58 -11.68
CA VAL A 511 10.45 9.61 -10.92
C VAL A 511 11.22 8.77 -11.93
N SER A 512 12.35 9.29 -12.39
CA SER A 512 13.11 8.74 -13.52
C SER A 512 14.62 8.96 -13.36
N THR A 513 15.39 8.26 -14.19
CA THR A 513 16.84 8.46 -14.29
C THR A 513 17.21 9.85 -14.84
N SER A 514 16.28 10.57 -15.47
CA SER A 514 16.49 11.95 -15.93
C SER A 514 16.29 13.00 -14.82
N ASN A 515 15.74 12.62 -13.66
CA ASN A 515 15.57 13.52 -12.53
C ASN A 515 16.90 13.71 -11.77
N GLN A 516 17.45 14.93 -11.81
CA GLN A 516 18.75 15.22 -11.22
C GLN A 516 18.78 15.06 -9.69
N THR A 517 17.66 15.30 -9.00
CA THR A 517 17.56 15.08 -7.55
C THR A 517 17.72 13.59 -7.23
N ILE A 518 17.03 12.73 -7.98
CA ILE A 518 17.09 11.27 -7.82
C ILE A 518 18.50 10.77 -8.16
N ARG A 519 19.10 11.25 -9.26
CA ARG A 519 20.48 10.88 -9.62
C ARG A 519 21.47 11.22 -8.52
N ARG A 520 21.42 12.43 -7.97
CA ARG A 520 22.31 12.86 -6.88
C ARG A 520 22.09 12.00 -5.63
N ALA A 521 20.84 11.68 -5.32
CA ALA A 521 20.49 10.85 -4.19
C ALA A 521 21.05 9.40 -4.32
N LEU A 522 20.97 8.80 -5.50
CA LEU A 522 21.37 7.41 -5.72
C LEU A 522 22.85 7.22 -6.07
N MET A 523 23.46 8.17 -6.80
CA MET A 523 24.85 8.07 -7.28
C MET A 523 25.87 8.91 -6.48
N GLY A 524 25.42 9.86 -5.67
CA GLY A 524 26.27 10.82 -4.96
C GLY A 524 26.69 12.04 -5.81
N ASP A 525 27.36 13.00 -5.16
CA ASP A 525 27.66 14.33 -5.72
C ASP A 525 28.64 14.32 -6.92
N ASP A 526 29.42 13.26 -7.12
CA ASP A 526 30.35 13.13 -8.25
C ASP A 526 29.66 12.96 -9.62
N ALA A 527 28.35 12.70 -9.64
CA ALA A 527 27.55 12.60 -10.86
C ALA A 527 27.40 13.94 -11.63
N GLY A 528 27.83 15.07 -11.04
CA GLY A 528 27.68 16.42 -11.61
C GLY A 528 28.86 16.95 -12.43
N ALA A 529 29.99 16.23 -12.55
CA ALA A 529 31.23 16.79 -13.08
C ALA A 529 31.51 16.52 -14.59
N GLY A 530 30.68 15.70 -15.26
CA GLY A 530 30.74 15.48 -16.70
C GLY A 530 29.56 16.12 -17.43
N SER A 531 29.73 16.50 -18.71
CA SER A 531 28.59 16.88 -19.56
C SER A 531 27.66 15.67 -19.70
N ASP A 532 26.64 15.66 -18.85
CA ASP A 532 25.74 14.56 -18.57
C ASP A 532 25.02 14.05 -19.84
N PRO A 533 25.18 12.78 -20.23
CA PRO A 533 24.54 12.20 -21.41
C PRO A 533 23.01 12.31 -21.38
N PHE A 534 22.37 12.26 -20.21
CA PHE A 534 20.91 12.25 -20.06
C PHE A 534 20.30 13.63 -19.96
N VAL A 535 20.96 14.57 -19.27
CA VAL A 535 20.59 16.00 -19.36
C VAL A 535 20.81 16.48 -20.79
N ARG A 536 21.91 16.09 -21.43
CA ARG A 536 22.12 16.39 -22.85
C ARG A 536 21.09 15.70 -23.75
N ALA A 537 20.68 14.46 -23.47
CA ALA A 537 19.62 13.80 -24.22
C ALA A 537 18.27 14.51 -24.04
N SER A 538 17.89 14.88 -22.83
CA SER A 538 16.65 15.63 -22.55
C SER A 538 16.68 17.04 -23.13
N GLU A 539 17.83 17.73 -23.09
CA GLU A 539 18.04 19.01 -23.77
C GLU A 539 17.95 18.86 -25.29
N LEU A 540 18.57 17.82 -25.85
CA LEU A 540 18.48 17.50 -27.29
C LEU A 540 17.07 17.10 -27.71
N GLU A 541 16.28 16.48 -26.84
CA GLU A 541 14.87 16.18 -27.10
C GLU A 541 14.01 17.45 -27.11
N LYS A 542 14.23 18.35 -26.15
CA LYS A 542 13.58 19.67 -26.12
C LYS A 542 13.98 20.51 -27.33
N GLU A 543 15.26 20.51 -27.69
CA GLU A 543 15.78 21.17 -28.88
C GLU A 543 15.22 20.56 -30.16
N ASN A 544 15.14 19.23 -30.26
CA ASN A 544 14.49 18.54 -31.39
C ASN A 544 13.01 18.88 -31.51
N ALA A 545 12.28 18.95 -30.40
CA ALA A 545 10.87 19.34 -30.40
C ALA A 545 10.69 20.80 -30.86
N PHE A 546 11.56 21.70 -30.39
CA PHE A 546 11.59 23.09 -30.81
C PHE A 546 11.92 23.22 -32.30
N LEU A 547 12.97 22.55 -32.77
CA LEU A 547 13.39 22.55 -34.18
C LEU A 547 12.32 21.96 -35.10
N LYS A 548 11.60 20.90 -34.68
CA LYS A 548 10.46 20.35 -35.42
C LYS A 548 9.31 21.36 -35.53
N SER A 549 9.02 22.10 -34.45
CA SER A 549 8.02 23.17 -34.48
C SER A 549 8.43 24.31 -35.41
N GLU A 550 9.70 24.72 -35.37
CA GLU A 550 10.24 25.77 -36.23
C GLU A 550 10.23 25.34 -37.72
N LEU A 551 10.62 24.10 -38.01
CA LEU A 551 10.51 23.51 -39.36
C LEU A 551 9.07 23.54 -39.87
N SER A 552 8.11 23.13 -39.05
CA SER A 552 6.69 23.16 -39.42
C SER A 552 6.21 24.58 -39.73
N ASN A 553 6.67 25.59 -38.98
CA ASN A 553 6.31 26.99 -39.24
C ASN A 553 6.95 27.50 -40.53
N LYS A 554 8.23 27.19 -40.80
CA LYS A 554 8.89 27.57 -42.04
C LYS A 554 8.27 26.89 -43.26
N ASP A 555 7.84 25.64 -43.15
CA ASP A 555 7.13 24.95 -44.24
C ASP A 555 5.81 25.64 -44.58
N LYS A 556 5.06 26.12 -43.58
CA LYS A 556 3.85 26.93 -43.79
C LYS A 556 4.17 28.25 -44.49
N GLU A 557 5.24 28.93 -44.10
CA GLU A 557 5.66 30.19 -44.72
C GLU A 557 6.11 29.98 -46.18
N ILE A 558 6.87 28.93 -46.46
CA ILE A 558 7.27 28.55 -47.82
C ILE A 558 6.05 28.25 -48.69
N LEU A 559 5.04 27.55 -48.15
CA LEU A 559 3.78 27.29 -48.85
C LEU A 559 3.04 28.59 -49.18
N ALA A 560 2.96 29.52 -48.23
CA ALA A 560 2.32 30.82 -48.42
C ALA A 560 3.04 31.65 -49.51
N LEU A 561 4.37 31.74 -49.44
CA LEU A 561 5.17 32.45 -50.43
C LEU A 561 5.09 31.81 -51.83
N LYS A 562 5.05 30.47 -51.91
CA LYS A 562 4.83 29.78 -53.20
C LYS A 562 3.47 30.10 -53.79
N ALA A 563 2.42 30.18 -52.96
CA ALA A 563 1.08 30.57 -53.40
C ALA A 563 1.06 32.02 -53.90
N GLU A 564 1.76 32.93 -53.21
CA GLU A 564 1.88 34.33 -53.62
C GLU A 564 2.68 34.49 -54.92
N ILE A 565 3.80 33.79 -55.07
CA ILE A 565 4.57 33.75 -56.33
C ILE A 565 3.71 33.20 -57.47
N TYR A 566 2.91 32.16 -57.23
CA TYR A 566 2.00 31.62 -58.24
C TYR A 566 0.94 32.65 -58.66
N LYS A 567 0.38 33.37 -57.69
CA LYS A 567 -0.57 34.46 -57.94
C LYS A 567 0.06 35.58 -58.77
N LEU A 568 1.23 36.07 -58.36
CA LEU A 568 1.97 37.12 -59.08
C LEU A 568 2.39 36.68 -60.48
N LYS A 569 2.78 35.41 -60.68
CA LYS A 569 3.09 34.87 -62.01
C LYS A 569 1.85 34.84 -62.91
N ASN A 570 0.69 34.49 -62.37
CA ASN A 570 -0.57 34.50 -63.13
C ASN A 570 -1.04 35.93 -63.45
N GLU A 571 -0.81 36.89 -62.55
CA GLU A 571 -1.08 38.32 -62.78
C GLU A 571 -0.12 38.90 -63.83
N ALA A 572 1.17 38.55 -63.80
CA ALA A 572 2.13 38.96 -64.82
C ALA A 572 1.85 38.33 -66.20
N ALA A 573 1.37 37.08 -66.23
CA ALA A 573 0.98 36.41 -67.48
C ALA A 573 -0.30 36.98 -68.09
N SER A 574 -1.23 37.50 -67.28
CA SER A 574 -2.46 38.14 -67.77
C SER A 574 -2.27 39.62 -68.14
N GLY A 575 -1.27 40.31 -67.56
CA GLY A 575 -0.92 41.70 -67.89
C GLY A 575 -0.10 41.91 -69.18
N GLY A 576 0.46 40.84 -69.77
CA GLY A 576 1.29 40.91 -70.99
C GLY A 576 0.52 40.96 -72.32
N GLY A 577 -0.82 40.95 -72.29
CA GLY A 577 -1.68 40.86 -73.49
C GLY A 577 -2.26 42.18 -74.01
N CYS A 578 -1.64 43.33 -73.71
CA CYS A 578 -2.06 44.64 -74.24
C CYS A 578 -0.85 45.48 -74.67
N ALA A 579 -0.06 44.96 -75.61
CA ALA A 579 0.80 45.75 -76.50
C ALA A 579 1.11 44.90 -77.75
N GLY A 580 0.30 45.08 -78.79
CA GLY A 580 0.43 44.40 -80.08
C GLY A 580 -0.86 44.50 -80.87
#